data_AF-A0A2V6LMK7-F1
#
_entry.id   AF-A0A2V6LMK7-F1
#
_cell.length_a   1.000
_cell.length_b   1.000
_cell.length_c   1.000
_cell.angle_alpha   90.00
_cell.angle_beta   90.00
_cell.angle_gamma   90.00
#
_symmetry.space_group_name_H-M   'P 1'
#
loop_
_entity.id
_entity.type
_entity.pdbx_description
1 polymer ?
#
loop_
_entity_poly.entity_id
_entity_poly.type
_entity_poly.pdbx_seq_one_letter_code
_entity_poly.pdbx_strand_id
1 'polypeptide(L)'
;SEFLARCVGPTGVVYSFEPAPENFKRLRATARGFSNMYLLQAAVGERSGKSELYLSDTLNVDHRTYLADNSARRVLQIEMVALDDYFKPGQRVDFIKMDVQGYELHALRGTGRLLDDNPAVKLLLELWPYGLKQAGANWVELIDALTTKKMTVSEVTRRGLVPLRSGSITEDPDCYVNLFASQR
;
A
#
# COMPACT_ATOMS: atom_id res chain seq x y z
N SER A 1 8.65 -7.28 3.99
CA SER A 1 9.72 -6.26 4.06
C SER A 1 11.13 -6.84 4.08
N GLU A 2 11.41 -7.95 4.79
CA GLU A 2 12.76 -8.56 4.81
C GLU A 2 13.28 -8.98 3.43
N PHE A 3 12.43 -9.56 2.58
CA PHE A 3 12.79 -9.91 1.21
C PHE A 3 13.32 -8.70 0.45
N LEU A 4 12.58 -7.58 0.48
CA LEU A 4 13.00 -6.32 -0.16
C LEU A 4 14.29 -5.79 0.45
N ALA A 5 14.48 -5.87 1.77
CA ALA A 5 15.70 -5.43 2.43
C ALA A 5 16.97 -6.17 1.93
N ARG A 6 16.82 -7.41 1.45
CA ARG A 6 17.89 -8.18 0.81
C ARG A 6 18.08 -7.83 -0.68
N CYS A 7 17.06 -7.30 -1.34
CA CYS A 7 17.08 -7.00 -2.79
C CYS A 7 17.60 -5.60 -3.13
N VAL A 8 17.56 -4.65 -2.19
CA VAL A 8 17.91 -3.24 -2.45
C VAL A 8 19.41 -2.95 -2.58
N GLY A 9 20.27 -3.97 -2.50
CA GLY A 9 21.72 -3.82 -2.58
C GLY A 9 22.36 -3.20 -1.33
N PRO A 10 23.68 -2.93 -1.34
CA PRO A 10 24.43 -2.54 -0.15
C PRO A 10 24.11 -1.13 0.37
N THR A 11 23.64 -0.23 -0.48
CA THR A 11 23.31 1.16 -0.13
C THR A 11 21.80 1.43 -0.10
N GLY A 12 20.99 0.44 -0.48
CA GLY A 12 19.56 0.60 -0.54
C GLY A 12 18.91 0.48 0.84
N VAL A 13 17.82 1.22 1.01
CA VAL A 13 17.08 1.31 2.27
C VAL A 13 15.62 0.95 2.05
N VAL A 14 14.98 0.39 3.07
CA VAL A 14 13.56 0.02 3.06
C VAL A 14 12.84 0.78 4.17
N TYR A 15 11.83 1.56 3.78
CA TYR A 15 10.87 2.17 4.69
C TYR A 15 9.62 1.30 4.73
N SER A 16 9.22 0.83 5.91
CA SER A 16 8.07 -0.07 6.10
C SER A 16 7.08 0.56 7.06
N PHE A 17 5.85 0.75 6.61
CA PHE A 17 4.75 1.32 7.37
C PHE A 17 3.78 0.20 7.75
N GLU A 18 3.41 0.09 9.03
CA GLU A 18 2.46 -0.92 9.53
C GLU A 18 1.67 -0.34 10.71
N PRO A 19 0.37 -0.02 10.55
CA PRO A 19 -0.41 0.63 11.60
C PRO A 19 -0.77 -0.28 12.78
N ALA A 20 -0.98 -1.58 12.54
CA ALA A 20 -1.53 -2.47 13.57
C ALA A 20 -0.44 -2.82 14.59
N PRO A 21 -0.64 -2.54 15.91
CA PRO A 21 0.42 -2.70 16.91
C PRO A 21 1.03 -4.10 16.98
N GLU A 22 0.20 -5.15 16.87
CA GLU A 22 0.68 -6.54 16.92
C GLU A 22 1.48 -6.92 15.67
N ASN A 23 1.05 -6.46 14.49
CA ASN A 23 1.79 -6.68 13.24
C ASN A 23 3.10 -5.88 13.25
N PHE A 24 3.07 -4.63 13.74
CA PHE A 24 4.26 -3.81 13.88
C PHE A 24 5.28 -4.43 14.85
N LYS A 25 4.81 -5.02 15.95
CA LYS A 25 5.67 -5.75 16.90
C LYS A 25 6.36 -6.94 16.24
N ARG A 26 5.65 -7.70 15.39
CA ARG A 26 6.21 -8.80 14.60
C ARG A 26 7.22 -8.29 13.58
N LEU A 27 6.86 -7.27 12.80
CA LEU A 27 7.73 -6.61 11.83
C LEU A 27 9.04 -6.11 12.46
N ARG A 28 8.96 -5.51 13.65
CA ARG A 28 10.13 -5.04 14.40
C ARG A 28 11.01 -6.20 14.86
N ALA A 29 10.43 -7.32 15.27
CA ALA A 29 11.21 -8.49 15.67
C ALA A 29 11.98 -9.08 14.48
N THR A 30 11.34 -9.17 13.31
CA THR A 30 11.94 -9.67 12.06
C THR A 30 13.01 -8.73 11.51
N ALA A 31 12.83 -7.41 11.65
CA ALA A 31 13.76 -6.41 11.14
C ALA A 31 15.07 -6.26 11.96
N ARG A 32 15.20 -6.92 13.14
CA ARG A 32 16.37 -6.74 14.04
C ARG A 32 17.73 -7.01 13.37
N GLY A 33 17.76 -7.86 12.35
CA GLY A 33 18.98 -8.19 11.60
C GLY A 33 19.33 -7.24 10.47
N PHE A 34 18.54 -6.19 10.23
CA PHE A 34 18.67 -5.32 9.06
C PHE A 34 18.95 -3.87 9.48
N SER A 35 20.15 -3.38 9.18
CA SER A 35 20.54 -1.98 9.43
C SER A 35 19.95 -1.00 8.42
N ASN A 36 19.39 -1.50 7.32
CA ASN A 36 18.84 -0.71 6.22
C ASN A 36 17.30 -0.64 6.24
N MET A 37 16.67 -0.99 7.36
CA MET A 37 15.21 -0.94 7.51
C MET A 37 14.79 0.15 8.49
N TYR A 38 13.89 1.03 8.05
CA TYR A 38 13.24 2.05 8.85
C TYR A 38 11.76 1.68 9.00
N LEU A 39 11.29 1.53 10.23
CA LEU A 39 9.94 1.07 10.53
C LEU A 39 9.11 2.20 11.12
N LEU A 40 7.92 2.42 10.59
CA LEU A 40 6.93 3.34 11.15
C LEU A 40 5.64 2.61 11.51
N GLN A 41 5.15 2.84 12.72
CA GLN A 41 3.84 2.35 13.14
C GLN A 41 2.76 3.34 12.71
N ALA A 42 2.47 3.37 11.42
CA ALA A 42 1.48 4.27 10.83
C ALA A 42 0.84 3.64 9.60
N ALA A 43 -0.41 4.01 9.32
CA ALA A 43 -1.04 3.77 8.03
C ALA A 43 -0.53 4.81 7.02
N VAL A 44 -0.53 4.45 5.74
CA VAL A 44 -0.31 5.40 4.66
C VAL A 44 -1.67 5.82 4.10
N GLY A 45 -1.89 7.12 3.93
CA GLY A 45 -3.17 7.66 3.47
C GLY A 45 -3.04 9.05 2.87
N GLU A 46 -4.18 9.71 2.65
CA GLU A 46 -4.23 10.97 1.91
C GLU A 46 -3.59 12.15 2.65
N ARG A 47 -3.60 12.13 3.99
CA ARG A 47 -3.16 13.22 4.85
C ARG A 47 -2.52 12.67 6.11
N SER A 48 -1.50 13.36 6.62
CA SER A 48 -0.92 13.01 7.92
C SER A 48 -1.81 13.45 9.07
N GLY A 49 -1.89 12.63 10.11
CA GLY A 49 -2.70 12.91 11.30
C GLY A 49 -3.13 11.65 12.05
N LYS A 50 -4.13 11.79 12.91
CA LYS A 50 -4.75 10.65 13.60
C LYS A 50 -5.83 10.03 12.71
N SER A 51 -5.94 8.70 12.76
CA SER A 51 -6.98 7.95 12.09
C SER A 51 -7.46 6.79 12.95
N GLU A 52 -8.59 6.21 12.59
CA GLU A 52 -9.11 4.99 13.17
C GLU A 52 -8.70 3.77 12.33
N LEU A 53 -8.39 2.67 13.01
CA LEU A 53 -8.20 1.35 12.44
C LEU A 53 -9.23 0.41 13.06
N TYR A 54 -10.01 -0.25 12.21
CA TYR A 54 -11.03 -1.22 12.60
C TYR A 54 -10.44 -2.62 12.52
N LEU A 55 -10.22 -3.22 13.68
CA LEU A 55 -9.70 -4.59 13.77
C LEU A 55 -10.84 -5.61 13.64
N SER A 56 -10.62 -6.67 12.87
CA SER A 56 -11.49 -7.85 12.86
C SER A 56 -11.11 -8.80 14.01
N ASP A 57 -12.08 -9.18 14.84
CA ASP A 57 -11.85 -10.10 15.98
C ASP A 57 -11.65 -11.57 15.53
N THR A 58 -11.98 -11.91 14.28
CA THR A 58 -11.98 -13.29 13.77
C THR A 58 -10.81 -13.62 12.84
N LEU A 59 -10.13 -12.62 12.27
CA LEU A 59 -8.99 -12.80 11.38
C LEU A 59 -7.90 -11.75 11.68
N ASN A 60 -6.76 -12.19 12.22
CA ASN A 60 -5.56 -11.36 12.46
C ASN A 60 -4.99 -10.68 11.20
N VAL A 61 -5.51 -11.03 10.01
CA VAL A 61 -5.05 -10.57 8.69
C VAL A 61 -6.02 -9.53 8.08
N ASP A 62 -7.19 -9.30 8.69
CA ASP A 62 -8.24 -8.40 8.15
C ASP A 62 -8.37 -7.11 8.99
N HIS A 63 -7.26 -6.40 9.18
CA HIS A 63 -7.28 -5.07 9.79
C HIS A 63 -7.53 -4.03 8.71
N ARG A 64 -8.65 -3.30 8.81
CA ARG A 64 -9.08 -2.32 7.80
C ARG A 64 -9.09 -0.92 8.39
N THR A 65 -8.75 0.08 7.58
CA THR A 65 -8.85 1.52 7.94
C THR A 65 -10.26 2.09 7.73
N TYR A 66 -11.24 1.24 7.40
CA TYR A 66 -12.63 1.61 7.14
C TYR A 66 -13.61 0.59 7.76
N LEU A 67 -14.84 1.04 8.03
CA LEU A 67 -15.93 0.21 8.54
C LEU A 67 -16.61 -0.53 7.39
N ALA A 68 -16.58 -1.86 7.42
CA ALA A 68 -17.23 -2.69 6.40
C ALA A 68 -18.57 -3.31 6.84
N ASP A 69 -18.90 -3.32 8.15
CA ASP A 69 -20.17 -3.89 8.66
C ASP A 69 -20.53 -3.38 10.06
N ASN A 70 -21.82 -3.42 10.42
CA ASN A 70 -22.42 -3.12 11.75
C ASN A 70 -21.99 -4.08 12.89
N SER A 71 -20.87 -4.80 12.72
CA SER A 71 -20.27 -5.63 13.78
C SER A 71 -19.40 -4.76 14.67
N ALA A 72 -19.43 -5.01 15.98
CA ALA A 72 -18.64 -4.29 16.98
C ALA A 72 -17.14 -4.59 16.81
N ARG A 73 -16.50 -3.94 15.83
CA ARG A 73 -15.05 -4.02 15.62
C ARG A 73 -14.32 -3.18 16.67
N ARG A 74 -13.22 -3.70 17.19
CA ARG A 74 -12.34 -2.90 18.07
C ARG A 74 -11.72 -1.78 17.24
N VAL A 75 -12.01 -0.54 17.63
CA VAL A 75 -11.41 0.67 17.04
C VAL A 75 -10.10 0.98 17.75
N LEU A 76 -9.01 1.09 16.99
CA LEU A 76 -7.73 1.59 17.48
C LEU A 76 -7.42 2.94 16.85
N GLN A 77 -7.03 3.90 17.69
CA GLN A 77 -6.42 5.13 17.22
C GLN A 77 -5.00 4.85 16.73
N ILE A 78 -4.72 5.21 15.49
CA ILE A 78 -3.43 5.01 14.82
C ILE A 78 -2.92 6.32 14.24
N GLU A 79 -1.62 6.37 13.95
CA GLU A 79 -1.08 7.42 13.09
C GLU A 79 -1.38 7.09 11.63
N MET A 80 -1.70 8.12 10.86
CA MET A 80 -1.70 8.10 9.40
C MET A 80 -0.64 9.08 8.89
N VAL A 81 0.03 8.71 7.81
CA VAL A 81 1.05 9.53 7.17
C VAL A 81 0.80 9.60 5.67
N ALA A 82 0.81 10.81 5.11
CA ALA A 82 0.95 10.99 3.68
C ALA A 82 2.43 10.85 3.32
N LEU A 83 2.76 10.08 2.27
CA LEU A 83 4.17 9.93 1.86
C LEU A 83 4.76 11.26 1.36
N ASP A 84 3.91 12.14 0.85
CA ASP A 84 4.24 13.52 0.50
C ASP A 84 4.69 14.37 1.71
N ASP A 85 4.29 14.02 2.93
CA ASP A 85 4.77 14.69 4.16
C ASP A 85 6.01 13.98 4.73
N TYR A 86 6.08 12.65 4.60
CA TYR A 86 7.13 11.85 5.20
C TYR A 86 8.49 11.96 4.47
N PHE A 87 8.49 11.84 3.14
CA PHE A 87 9.71 11.93 2.35
C PHE A 87 10.02 13.38 2.03
N LYS A 88 11.30 13.77 1.99
CA LYS A 88 11.65 15.15 1.61
C LYS A 88 11.43 15.40 0.11
N PRO A 89 11.18 16.66 -0.32
CA PRO A 89 11.24 17.05 -1.72
C PRO A 89 12.51 16.55 -2.42
N GLY A 90 12.35 15.89 -3.57
CA GLY A 90 13.44 15.30 -4.35
C GLY A 90 14.12 14.09 -3.71
N GLN A 91 13.62 13.58 -2.58
CA GLN A 91 14.15 12.34 -2.01
C GLN A 91 13.81 11.17 -2.92
N ARG A 92 14.85 10.46 -3.36
CA ARG A 92 14.74 9.35 -4.30
C ARG A 92 13.97 8.16 -3.69
N VAL A 93 12.98 7.67 -4.44
CA VAL A 93 12.25 6.43 -4.18
C VAL A 93 12.20 5.62 -5.47
N ASP A 94 12.81 4.44 -5.46
CA ASP A 94 12.91 3.59 -6.66
C ASP A 94 11.74 2.60 -6.80
N PHE A 95 11.15 2.20 -5.67
CA PHE A 95 10.15 1.15 -5.63
C PHE A 95 9.18 1.34 -4.47
N ILE A 96 7.89 1.11 -4.72
CA ILE A 96 6.84 1.11 -3.71
C ILE A 96 6.07 -0.21 -3.82
N LYS A 97 6.03 -0.98 -2.72
CA LYS A 97 5.10 -2.10 -2.56
C LYS A 97 3.91 -1.65 -1.73
N MET A 98 2.71 -1.86 -2.24
CA MET A 98 1.46 -1.49 -1.58
C MET A 98 0.57 -2.73 -1.43
N ASP A 99 0.15 -2.98 -0.22
CA ASP A 99 -0.72 -4.09 0.20
C ASP A 99 -1.29 -3.59 1.52
N VAL A 100 -2.39 -2.85 1.39
CA VAL A 100 -3.03 -2.11 2.48
C VAL A 100 -4.51 -2.50 2.60
N GLN A 101 -4.84 -3.69 2.08
CA GLN A 101 -6.11 -4.38 2.27
C GLN A 101 -7.33 -3.52 1.88
N GLY A 102 -7.27 -2.93 0.68
CA GLY A 102 -8.38 -2.14 0.13
C GLY A 102 -8.24 -0.64 0.38
N TYR A 103 -7.11 -0.17 0.91
CA TYR A 103 -6.86 1.27 1.11
C TYR A 103 -5.91 1.88 0.06
N GLU A 104 -5.67 1.16 -1.05
CA GLU A 104 -4.60 1.48 -1.99
C GLU A 104 -4.79 2.85 -2.65
N LEU A 105 -6.03 3.21 -3.05
CA LEU A 105 -6.31 4.52 -3.64
C LEU A 105 -6.06 5.67 -2.66
N HIS A 106 -6.47 5.51 -1.41
CA HIS A 106 -6.26 6.52 -0.37
C HIS A 106 -4.78 6.69 -0.04
N ALA A 107 -4.02 5.59 0.02
CA ALA A 107 -2.57 5.65 0.15
C ALA A 107 -1.93 6.37 -1.06
N LEU A 108 -2.38 6.06 -2.28
CA LEU A 108 -1.88 6.67 -3.52
C LEU A 108 -2.17 8.18 -3.60
N ARG A 109 -3.30 8.65 -3.08
CA ARG A 109 -3.63 10.08 -3.01
C ARG A 109 -2.64 10.87 -2.12
N GLY A 110 -1.99 10.23 -1.16
CA GLY A 110 -0.93 10.81 -0.33
C GLY A 110 0.47 10.75 -0.95
N THR A 111 0.62 10.38 -2.22
CA THR A 111 1.93 10.27 -2.91
C THR A 111 2.08 11.21 -4.11
N GLY A 112 1.18 12.19 -4.25
CA GLY A 112 1.11 13.07 -5.42
C GLY A 112 2.44 13.71 -5.78
N ARG A 113 3.05 14.44 -4.85
CA ARG A 113 4.39 15.05 -5.01
C ARG A 113 5.48 13.99 -5.11
N LEU A 114 5.43 12.96 -4.28
CA LEU A 114 6.44 11.90 -4.25
C LEU A 114 6.62 11.25 -5.63
N LEU A 115 5.51 10.92 -6.31
CA LEU A 115 5.53 10.33 -7.64
C LEU A 115 6.00 11.33 -8.71
N ASP A 116 5.68 12.62 -8.56
CA ASP A 116 6.17 13.66 -9.48
C ASP A 116 7.68 13.89 -9.33
N ASP A 117 8.20 13.85 -8.10
CA ASP A 117 9.63 13.92 -7.80
C ASP A 117 10.40 12.67 -8.26
N ASN A 118 9.70 11.54 -8.45
CA ASN A 118 10.28 10.23 -8.77
C ASN A 118 9.62 9.58 -10.01
N PRO A 119 9.76 10.16 -11.22
CA PRO A 119 9.08 9.64 -12.42
C PRO A 119 9.45 8.19 -12.78
N ALA A 120 10.65 7.74 -12.40
CA ALA A 120 11.12 6.38 -12.66
C ALA A 120 10.70 5.34 -11.59
N VAL A 121 9.93 5.74 -10.57
CA VAL A 121 9.49 4.84 -9.50
C VAL A 121 8.59 3.72 -10.05
N LYS A 122 8.77 2.52 -9.51
CA LYS A 122 7.97 1.34 -9.86
C LYS A 122 7.05 0.98 -8.68
N LEU A 123 5.80 0.69 -8.98
CA LEU A 123 4.80 0.29 -8.00
C LEU A 123 4.42 -1.17 -8.20
N LEU A 124 4.34 -1.92 -7.10
CA LEU A 124 3.71 -3.23 -7.02
C LEU A 124 2.56 -3.14 -6.03
N LEU A 125 1.33 -3.33 -6.50
CA LEU A 125 0.12 -3.21 -5.69
C LEU A 125 -0.61 -4.56 -5.63
N GLU A 126 -1.08 -4.95 -4.46
CA GLU A 126 -2.10 -6.00 -4.33
C GLU A 126 -3.48 -5.32 -4.31
N LEU A 127 -4.19 -5.36 -5.45
CA LEU A 127 -5.53 -4.80 -5.57
C LEU A 127 -6.55 -5.80 -5.02
N TRP A 128 -7.34 -5.35 -4.03
CA TRP A 128 -8.52 -6.04 -3.55
C TRP A 128 -9.77 -5.18 -3.83
N PRO A 129 -10.47 -5.38 -4.96
CA PRO A 129 -11.53 -4.48 -5.41
C PRO A 129 -12.72 -4.40 -4.44
N TYR A 130 -13.09 -5.54 -3.84
CA TYR A 130 -14.14 -5.57 -2.83
C TYR A 130 -13.77 -4.70 -1.62
N GLY A 131 -12.56 -4.86 -1.07
CA GLY A 131 -12.08 -4.03 0.05
C GLY A 131 -12.01 -2.55 -0.31
N LEU A 132 -11.51 -2.23 -1.50
CA LEU A 132 -11.45 -0.87 -2.02
C LEU A 132 -12.84 -0.21 -2.09
N LYS A 133 -13.86 -0.97 -2.52
CA LYS A 133 -15.25 -0.53 -2.49
C LYS A 133 -15.78 -0.27 -1.09
N GLN A 134 -15.48 -1.16 -0.16
CA GLN A 134 -15.87 -0.99 1.25
C GLN A 134 -15.18 0.25 1.87
N ALA A 135 -14.01 0.66 1.37
CA ALA A 135 -13.33 1.89 1.75
C ALA A 135 -13.96 3.17 1.16
N GLY A 136 -14.99 3.06 0.31
CA GLY A 136 -15.60 4.20 -0.37
C GLY A 136 -14.86 4.63 -1.63
N ALA A 137 -13.99 3.79 -2.17
CA ALA A 137 -13.24 3.99 -3.40
C ALA A 137 -13.63 2.95 -4.45
N ASN A 138 -13.11 3.04 -5.67
CA ASN A 138 -13.24 1.93 -6.64
C ASN A 138 -11.96 1.74 -7.45
N TRP A 139 -11.81 0.56 -8.04
CA TRP A 139 -10.58 0.19 -8.73
C TRP A 139 -10.37 0.99 -10.02
N VAL A 140 -11.43 1.49 -10.66
CA VAL A 140 -11.31 2.33 -11.87
C VAL A 140 -10.61 3.64 -11.50
N GLU A 141 -11.01 4.29 -10.42
CA GLU A 141 -10.35 5.50 -9.90
C GLU A 141 -8.87 5.25 -9.54
N LEU A 142 -8.53 4.07 -9.02
CA LEU A 142 -7.15 3.68 -8.76
C LEU A 142 -6.33 3.60 -10.06
N ILE A 143 -6.87 2.95 -11.09
CA ILE A 143 -6.20 2.86 -12.39
C ILE A 143 -6.08 4.24 -13.04
N ASP A 144 -7.10 5.09 -12.94
CA ASP A 144 -7.08 6.46 -13.46
C ASP A 144 -6.05 7.33 -12.75
N ALA A 145 -5.92 7.19 -11.42
CA ALA A 145 -4.91 7.90 -10.64
C ALA A 145 -3.47 7.53 -11.09
N LEU A 146 -3.20 6.24 -11.32
CA LEU A 146 -1.91 5.77 -11.84
C LEU A 146 -1.68 6.26 -13.29
N THR A 147 -2.71 6.21 -14.13
CA THR A 147 -2.64 6.62 -15.53
C THR A 147 -2.40 8.13 -15.66
N THR A 148 -3.00 8.94 -14.79
CA THR A 148 -2.77 10.39 -14.69
C THR A 148 -1.31 10.71 -14.39
N LYS A 149 -0.63 9.85 -13.60
CA LYS A 149 0.82 9.90 -13.37
C LYS A 149 1.65 9.27 -14.50
N LYS A 150 1.06 9.09 -15.69
CA LYS A 150 1.69 8.52 -16.90
C LYS A 150 2.23 7.09 -16.71
N MET A 151 1.74 6.36 -15.72
CA MET A 151 2.15 4.98 -15.49
C MET A 151 1.33 4.04 -16.36
N THR A 152 2.00 3.06 -16.97
CA THR A 152 1.34 1.90 -17.58
C THR A 152 1.09 0.86 -16.50
N VAL A 153 -0.14 0.35 -16.40
CA VAL A 153 -0.52 -0.69 -15.44
C VAL A 153 -0.60 -2.05 -16.12
N SER A 154 0.06 -3.05 -15.54
CA SER A 154 0.06 -4.45 -15.97
C SER A 154 -0.39 -5.35 -14.83
N GLU A 155 -1.02 -6.48 -15.14
CA GLU A 155 -1.27 -7.55 -14.19
C GLU A 155 -0.03 -8.43 -14.05
N VAL A 156 0.30 -8.83 -12.82
CA VAL A 156 1.43 -9.70 -12.49
C VAL A 156 0.94 -11.15 -12.47
N THR A 157 1.42 -11.96 -13.39
CA THR A 157 1.08 -13.39 -13.48
C THR A 157 2.31 -14.27 -13.27
N ARG A 158 2.11 -15.58 -13.10
CA ARG A 158 3.21 -16.56 -13.07
C ARG A 158 4.02 -16.59 -14.38
N ARG A 159 3.48 -16.07 -15.49
CA ARG A 159 4.15 -16.00 -16.79
C ARG A 159 4.77 -14.62 -17.06
N GLY A 160 4.75 -13.72 -16.08
CA GLY A 160 5.24 -12.35 -16.20
C GLY A 160 4.12 -11.31 -16.26
N LEU A 161 4.48 -10.10 -16.70
CA LEU A 161 3.56 -8.98 -16.80
C LEU A 161 2.69 -9.11 -18.05
N VAL A 162 1.37 -8.97 -17.89
CA VAL A 162 0.40 -8.93 -18.99
C VAL A 162 -0.41 -7.63 -18.93
N PRO A 163 -0.92 -7.12 -20.07
CA PRO A 163 -1.80 -5.95 -20.05
C PRO A 163 -3.00 -6.18 -19.14
N LEU A 164 -3.36 -5.18 -18.33
CA LEU A 164 -4.54 -5.26 -17.47
C LEU A 164 -5.81 -5.43 -18.31
N ARG A 165 -6.66 -6.40 -17.94
CA ARG A 165 -7.94 -6.66 -18.60
C ARG A 165 -9.06 -6.37 -17.62
N SER A 166 -10.02 -5.53 -17.99
CA SER A 166 -11.16 -5.22 -17.10
C SER A 166 -11.92 -6.47 -16.65
N GLY A 167 -11.99 -7.49 -17.49
CA GLY A 167 -12.64 -8.77 -17.15
C GLY A 167 -11.90 -9.62 -16.10
N SER A 168 -10.66 -9.30 -15.71
CA SER A 168 -9.96 -10.00 -14.63
C SER A 168 -10.21 -9.40 -13.25
N ILE A 169 -10.91 -8.26 -13.16
CA ILE A 169 -11.21 -7.57 -11.91
C ILE A 169 -12.70 -7.71 -11.59
N THR A 170 -13.02 -8.31 -10.46
CA THR A 170 -14.38 -8.37 -9.92
C THR A 170 -14.41 -7.88 -8.48
N GLU A 171 -15.57 -7.44 -8.00
CA GLU A 171 -15.79 -7.08 -6.60
C GLU A 171 -16.14 -8.31 -5.75
N ASP A 172 -15.72 -9.50 -6.18
CA ASP A 172 -15.82 -10.71 -5.36
C ASP A 172 -14.87 -10.57 -4.14
N PRO A 173 -15.33 -10.85 -2.91
CA PRO A 173 -14.48 -10.79 -1.72
C PRO A 173 -13.18 -11.60 -1.81
N ASP A 174 -13.16 -12.66 -2.63
CA ASP A 174 -12.00 -13.53 -2.83
C ASP A 174 -11.13 -13.12 -4.04
N CYS A 175 -11.48 -12.03 -4.74
CA CYS A 175 -10.72 -11.54 -5.88
C CYS A 175 -9.56 -10.63 -5.44
N TYR A 176 -8.33 -11.13 -5.57
CA TYR A 176 -7.10 -10.36 -5.40
C TYR A 176 -6.30 -10.35 -6.70
N VAL A 177 -5.86 -9.16 -7.13
CA VAL A 177 -5.11 -8.97 -8.38
C VAL A 177 -3.81 -8.24 -8.08
N ASN A 178 -2.68 -8.84 -8.44
CA ASN A 178 -1.39 -8.18 -8.31
C ASN A 178 -1.14 -7.29 -9.54
N LEU A 179 -0.88 -6.01 -9.30
CA LEU A 179 -0.66 -5.00 -10.33
C LEU A 179 0.78 -4.49 -10.26
N PHE A 180 1.38 -4.26 -11.42
CA PHE A 180 2.64 -3.56 -11.56
C PHE A 180 2.42 -2.29 -12.37
N ALA A 181 2.86 -1.15 -11.84
CA ALA A 181 2.75 0.13 -12.52
C ALA A 181 4.11 0.84 -12.60
N SER A 182 4.43 1.36 -13.77
CA SER A 182 5.64 2.17 -13.99
C SER A 182 5.47 3.11 -15.17
N GLN A 183 6.22 4.21 -15.21
CA GLN A 183 6.39 4.98 -16.44
C GLN A 183 7.24 4.16 -17.44
N ARG A 184 7.04 4.40 -18.74
CA ARG A 184 7.85 3.81 -19.82
C ARG A 184 9.19 4.49 -19.95
#